data_AF-B6JB24-F1
#
_entry.id   AF-B6JB24-F1
#
_cell.length_a   1.000
_cell.length_b   1.000
_cell.length_c   1.000
_cell.angle_alpha   90.00
_cell.angle_beta   90.00
_cell.angle_gamma   90.00
#
_symmetry.space_group_name_H-M   'P 1'
#
loop_
_entity.id
_entity.type
_entity.pdbx_description
1 polymer ?
#
loop_
_entity_poly.entity_id
_entity_poly.type
_entity_poly.pdbx_seq_one_letter_code
_entity_poly.pdbx_strand_id
1 'polypeptide(L)'
;MATYCVFADAENKRRADRCNTIIVTAADADAARAAAEAHIGASPGDLADFAVVDLASAPNFVVRGHPPLGGASQTVWPNTIHSL
;
A
#
# COMPACT_ATOMS: atom_id res chain seq x y z
N MET A 1 1.42 11.28 -13.91
CA MET A 1 1.15 10.26 -12.86
C MET A 1 2.30 10.33 -11.88
N ALA A 2 1.98 10.40 -10.59
CA ALA A 2 2.96 10.39 -9.52
C ALA A 2 2.88 9.05 -8.78
N THR A 3 3.96 8.71 -8.07
CA THR A 3 4.01 7.51 -7.23
C THR A 3 3.63 7.90 -5.82
N TYR A 4 2.61 7.24 -5.28
CA TYR A 4 2.10 7.47 -3.94
C TYR A 4 2.35 6.24 -3.07
N CYS A 5 2.64 6.49 -1.80
CA CYS A 5 2.63 5.49 -0.76
C CYS A 5 1.39 5.67 0.11
N VAL A 6 0.57 4.62 0.18
CA VAL A 6 -0.62 4.52 1.02
C VAL A 6 -0.28 3.60 2.18
N PHE A 7 -0.29 4.08 3.43
CA PHE A 7 0.15 3.29 4.57
C PHE A 7 -0.62 3.61 5.86
N ALA A 8 -0.66 2.62 6.77
CA ALA A 8 -1.17 2.80 8.12
C ALA A 8 -0.12 3.53 8.96
N ASP A 9 -0.37 4.81 9.28
CA ASP A 9 0.53 5.65 10.09
C ASP A 9 0.48 5.33 11.60
N ALA A 10 -0.54 4.60 12.04
CA ALA A 10 -0.73 4.22 13.44
C ALA A 10 -1.03 2.72 13.58
N GLU A 11 -0.68 2.14 14.73
CA GLU A 11 -0.84 0.69 14.96
C GLU A 11 -2.30 0.24 14.93
N ASN A 12 -3.21 1.07 15.45
CA ASN A 12 -4.66 0.80 15.44
C ASN A 12 -5.29 0.87 14.05
N LYS A 13 -4.57 1.38 13.04
CA LYS A 13 -5.01 1.45 11.64
C LYS A 13 -4.52 0.26 10.81
N ARG A 14 -3.74 -0.64 11.42
CA ARG A 14 -3.21 -1.81 10.70
C ARG A 14 -4.32 -2.81 10.43
N ARG A 15 -4.42 -3.28 9.19
CA ARG A 15 -5.27 -4.37 8.78
C ARG A 15 -4.71 -5.72 9.23
N ALA A 16 -5.62 -6.67 9.42
CA ALA A 16 -5.31 -8.02 9.86
C ALA A 16 -4.58 -8.85 8.78
N ASP A 17 -4.82 -8.56 7.50
CA ASP A 17 -4.16 -9.17 6.34
C ASP A 17 -2.71 -8.70 6.15
N ARG A 18 -2.22 -7.81 7.02
CA ARG A 18 -0.84 -7.29 7.04
C ARG A 18 -0.44 -6.44 5.81
N CYS A 19 -1.34 -6.18 4.86
CA CYS A 19 -1.10 -5.25 3.74
C CYS A 19 -1.26 -3.80 4.19
N ASN A 20 -0.34 -3.34 5.04
CA ASN A 20 -0.41 -2.03 5.70
C ASN A 20 0.36 -0.93 4.97
N THR A 21 0.98 -1.26 3.85
CA THR A 21 1.76 -0.33 3.02
C THR A 21 1.65 -0.76 1.58
N ILE A 22 1.16 0.14 0.75
CA ILE A 22 0.90 -0.08 -0.66
C ILE A 22 1.53 1.08 -1.43
N ILE A 23 2.25 0.77 -2.50
CA ILE A 23 2.86 1.76 -3.39
C ILE A 23 2.15 1.65 -4.74
N VAL A 24 1.60 2.76 -5.22
CA VAL A 24 0.80 2.81 -6.46
C VAL A 24 1.14 4.05 -7.27
N THR A 25 0.88 4.00 -8.58
CA THR A 25 0.96 5.17 -9.45
C THR A 25 -0.44 5.68 -9.77
N ALA A 26 -0.67 6.97 -9.56
CA ALA A 26 -1.98 7.58 -9.75
C ALA A 26 -1.88 9.03 -10.23
N ALA A 27 -3.02 9.64 -10.57
CA ALA A 27 -3.09 11.05 -10.92
C ALA A 27 -2.99 11.95 -9.67
N ASP A 28 -3.64 11.55 -8.58
CA ASP A 28 -3.81 12.29 -7.34
C ASP A 28 -3.94 11.33 -6.13
N ALA A 29 -3.99 11.89 -4.92
CA ALA A 29 -4.03 11.11 -3.68
C ALA A 29 -5.31 10.28 -3.51
N ASP A 30 -6.47 10.76 -4.00
CA ASP A 30 -7.73 10.02 -3.91
C ASP A 30 -7.74 8.85 -4.89
N ALA A 31 -7.24 9.08 -6.12
CA ALA A 31 -7.00 8.01 -7.09
C ALA A 31 -5.98 6.99 -6.59
N ALA A 32 -4.98 7.40 -5.81
CA ALA A 32 -4.00 6.48 -5.20
C ALA A 32 -4.66 5.56 -4.16
N ARG A 33 -5.56 6.10 -3.32
CA ARG A 33 -6.34 5.29 -2.37
C ARG A 33 -7.18 4.24 -3.08
N ALA A 34 -7.94 4.64 -4.10
CA ALA A 34 -8.75 3.71 -4.89
C ALA A 34 -7.92 2.65 -5.62
N ALA A 35 -6.76 3.02 -6.18
CA ALA A 35 -5.84 2.08 -6.82
C ALA A 35 -5.23 1.09 -5.82
N ALA A 36 -4.90 1.56 -4.60
CA ALA A 36 -4.40 0.69 -3.52
C ALA A 36 -5.47 -0.30 -3.05
N GLU A 37 -6.72 0.14 -2.90
CA GLU A 37 -7.85 -0.73 -2.56
C GLU A 37 -8.07 -1.81 -3.62
N ALA A 38 -8.05 -1.42 -4.91
CA ALA A 38 -8.16 -2.36 -6.02
C ALA A 38 -6.99 -3.37 -6.05
N HIS A 39 -5.78 -2.95 -5.69
CA HIS A 39 -4.60 -3.82 -5.71
C HIS A 39 -4.63 -4.91 -4.64
N ILE A 40 -5.10 -4.57 -3.43
CA ILE A 40 -5.18 -5.52 -2.30
C ILE A 40 -6.52 -6.26 -2.23
N GLY A 41 -7.44 -6.00 -3.17
CA GLY A 41 -8.79 -6.56 -3.18
C GLY A 41 -9.65 -6.11 -2.00
N ALA A 42 -9.39 -4.91 -1.47
CA ALA A 42 -10.18 -4.35 -0.38
C ALA A 42 -11.52 -3.79 -0.87
N SER A 43 -12.48 -3.64 0.05
CA SER A 43 -13.71 -2.91 -0.25
C SER A 43 -13.44 -1.41 -0.38
N PRO A 44 -14.24 -0.66 -1.17
CA PRO A 44 -14.11 0.78 -1.24
C PRO A 44 -14.28 1.43 0.14
N GLY A 45 -13.31 2.26 0.55
CA GLY A 45 -13.29 2.94 1.85
C GLY A 45 -12.54 2.19 2.95
N ASP A 46 -12.05 0.97 2.72
CA ASP A 46 -11.28 0.20 3.70
C ASP A 46 -9.92 0.87 4.02
N LEU A 47 -9.40 1.70 3.09
CA LEU A 47 -8.17 2.49 3.28
C LEU A 47 -8.45 3.97 3.58
N ALA A 48 -9.66 4.37 3.95
CA ALA A 48 -10.01 5.77 4.18
C ALA A 48 -9.17 6.44 5.28
N ASP A 49 -8.79 5.69 6.32
CA ASP A 49 -7.99 6.18 7.45
C ASP A 49 -6.47 6.13 7.21
N PHE A 50 -6.03 5.62 6.05
CA PHE A 50 -4.61 5.47 5.72
C PHE A 50 -4.02 6.81 5.26
N ALA A 51 -2.76 7.05 5.66
CA ALA A 51 -1.99 8.17 5.16
C ALA A 51 -1.61 7.93 3.70
N VAL A 52 -1.73 8.99 2.89
CA VAL A 52 -1.29 8.99 1.48
C VAL A 52 -0.23 10.04 1.31
N VAL A 53 0.92 9.65 0.79
CA VAL A 53 2.06 10.53 0.59
C VAL A 53 2.60 10.38 -0.82
N ASP A 54 2.86 11.50 -1.48
CA ASP A 54 3.59 11.54 -2.74
C ASP A 54 5.09 11.24 -2.49
N LEU A 55 5.63 10.21 -3.15
CA LEU A 55 7.02 9.77 -2.93
C LEU A 55 8.07 10.67 -3.60
N ALA A 56 7.69 11.57 -4.51
CA ALA A 56 8.62 12.54 -5.08
C ALA A 56 8.93 13.68 -4.11
N SER A 57 8.04 13.94 -3.14
CA SER A 57 8.15 15.01 -2.15
C SER A 57 8.34 14.52 -0.72
N ALA A 58 8.18 13.22 -0.46
CA ALA A 58 8.32 12.64 0.88
C ALA A 58 9.77 12.65 1.38
N PRO A 59 10.01 12.96 2.66
CA PRO A 59 11.28 12.63 3.31
C PRO A 59 11.43 11.10 3.42
N ASN A 60 12.66 10.61 3.51
CA ASN A 60 12.92 9.17 3.68
C ASN A 60 12.27 8.65 4.97
N PHE A 61 11.49 7.58 4.88
CA PHE A 61 10.85 6.94 6.03
C PHE A 61 10.98 5.41 5.97
N VAL A 62 10.84 4.76 7.13
CA VAL A 62 10.91 3.31 7.26
C VAL A 62 9.53 2.79 7.61
N VAL A 63 9.09 1.78 6.86
CA VAL A 63 7.88 1.04 7.15
C VAL A 63 8.25 -0.22 7.93
N ARG A 64 7.74 -0.36 9.16
CA ARG A 64 7.82 -1.62 9.90
C ARG A 64 6.70 -2.55 9.43
N GLY A 65 7.05 -3.68 8.82
CA GLY A 65 6.09 -4.65 8.31
C GLY A 65 6.67 -6.06 8.12
N HIS A 66 5.76 -7.02 7.86
CA HIS A 66 6.06 -8.39 7.39
C HIS A 66 6.78 -8.33 6.02
N PRO A 67 7.43 -9.41 5.50
CA PRO A 67 8.14 -9.30 4.22
C PRO A 67 7.16 -8.83 3.14
N PRO A 68 7.66 -8.15 2.09
CA PRO A 68 6.82 -7.65 1.02
C PRO A 68 5.90 -8.79 0.56
N LEU A 69 4.58 -8.57 0.60
CA LEU A 69 3.64 -9.47 -0.04
C LEU A 69 3.93 -9.35 -1.53
N GLY A 70 4.76 -10.27 -2.03
CA GLY A 70 5.27 -10.27 -3.38
C GLY A 70 4.14 -10.36 -4.37
N GLY A 71 3.63 -9.20 -4.77
CA GLY A 71 3.26 -8.92 -6.14
C GLY A 71 2.11 -9.71 -6.73
N ALA A 72 0.90 -9.20 -6.60
CA ALA A 72 -0.06 -9.43 -7.68
C ALA A 72 0.54 -8.86 -8.99
N SER A 73 1.02 -9.76 -9.86
CA SER A 73 1.48 -9.48 -11.23
C SER A 73 2.81 -8.70 -11.42
N GLN A 74 3.78 -8.76 -10.51
CA GLN A 74 5.14 -8.20 -10.76
C GLN A 74 6.21 -9.28 -11.00
N THR A 75 7.07 -9.03 -11.99
CA THR A 75 8.16 -9.92 -12.43
C THR A 75 9.40 -9.90 -11.54
N VAL A 76 9.53 -8.91 -10.64
CA VAL A 76 10.74 -8.69 -9.83
C VAL A 76 10.73 -9.52 -8.53
N TRP A 77 9.55 -9.82 -7.98
CA TRP A 77 9.38 -10.56 -6.72
C TRP A 77 8.37 -11.71 -6.87
N PRO A 78 8.69 -12.75 -7.68
CA PRO A 78 7.71 -13.76 -8.11
C PRO A 78 7.29 -14.77 -7.04
N ASN A 79 8.03 -14.91 -5.92
CA ASN A 79 7.92 -16.06 -5.01
C ASN A 79 7.81 -15.67 -3.53
N THR A 80 6.76 -14.96 -3.12
CA THR A 80 6.41 -14.93 -1.69
C THR A 80 5.16 -15.78 -1.49
N ILE A 81 5.36 -17.05 -1.11
CA ILE A 81 4.26 -17.96 -0.79
C ILE A 81 3.58 -17.49 0.50
N HIS A 82 2.36 -16.98 0.32
CA HIS A 82 1.19 -17.00 1.20
C HIS A 82 0.97 -18.29 2.03
N SER A 83 1.86 -18.71 2.93
CA SER A 83 1.41 -19.60 4.01
C SER A 83 0.63 -18.74 5.02
N LEU A 84 -0.70 -18.83 4.93
CA LEU A 84 -1.69 -18.24 5.85
C LEU A 84 -1.41 -18.61 7.31
#